data_AF-A0A4V1LQ69-F1
#
_entry.id   AF-A0A4V1LQ69-F1
#
_cell.length_a   1.000
_cell.length_b   1.000
_cell.length_c   1.000
_cell.angle_alpha   90.00
_cell.angle_beta   90.00
_cell.angle_gamma   90.00
#
_symmetry.space_group_name_H-M   'P 1'
#
loop_
_entity.id
_entity.type
_entity.pdbx_description
1 polymer ?
#
loop_
_entity_poly.entity_id
_entity_poly.type
_entity_poly.pdbx_seq_one_letter_code
_entity_poly.pdbx_strand_id
1 'polypeptide(L)'
;MSKEFKKLAVAFSGPSNSGKTTLIIKVSELLQKAGFKVCIVKHDPKDKAKFDSPGKDSDKFFKTGADVAVVSPTRTTLFKQESSSIQELIELFGEFDYLLVEGLKNLPLPRISIFREKLDESYFSVTNAIAYDETINESQIPSNIDKLNLNNPDEIISWIEKYAKRV
;
A
#
# COMPACT_ATOMS: atom_id res chain seq x y z
N MET A 1 -9.84 -4.67 -28.05
CA MET A 1 -10.25 -3.63 -27.10
C MET A 1 -9.22 -3.59 -25.99
N SER A 2 -8.63 -2.44 -25.68
CA SER A 2 -7.72 -2.30 -24.54
C SER A 2 -8.47 -2.62 -23.25
N LYS A 3 -7.88 -3.43 -22.37
CA LYS A 3 -8.43 -3.69 -21.03
C LYS A 3 -8.56 -2.34 -20.31
N GLU A 4 -9.77 -2.00 -19.85
CA GLU A 4 -9.95 -0.84 -18.98
C GLU A 4 -9.49 -1.21 -17.57
N PHE A 5 -8.56 -0.43 -17.02
CA PHE A 5 -8.04 -0.66 -15.68
C PHE A 5 -8.88 0.08 -14.63
N LYS A 6 -9.11 -0.55 -13.48
CA LYS A 6 -9.95 0.02 -12.41
C LYS A 6 -9.41 1.32 -11.82
N LYS A 7 -8.07 1.40 -11.69
CA LYS A 7 -7.33 2.55 -11.14
C LYS A 7 -7.76 2.96 -9.72
N LEU A 8 -7.98 1.99 -8.83
CA LEU A 8 -8.40 2.26 -7.46
C LEU A 8 -7.20 2.39 -6.51
N ALA A 9 -7.16 3.46 -5.71
CA ALA A 9 -6.10 3.73 -4.74
C ALA A 9 -6.65 3.80 -3.31
N VAL A 10 -5.96 3.11 -2.40
CA VAL A 10 -6.30 3.01 -0.98
C VAL A 10 -5.02 3.01 -0.13
N ALA A 11 -5.08 3.61 1.05
CA ALA A 11 -3.97 3.64 1.99
C ALA A 11 -4.21 2.70 3.19
N PHE A 12 -3.11 2.18 3.74
CA PHE A 12 -3.07 1.33 4.91
C PHE A 12 -2.17 1.94 5.98
N SER A 13 -2.61 1.89 7.22
CA SER A 13 -1.91 2.48 8.36
C SER A 13 -2.17 1.72 9.66
N GLY A 14 -1.48 2.09 10.72
CA GLY A 14 -1.60 1.44 12.02
C GLY A 14 -0.24 1.24 12.69
N PRO A 15 -0.22 0.85 13.97
CA PRO A 15 1.00 0.67 14.75
C PRO A 15 1.95 -0.35 14.14
N SER A 16 3.24 -0.26 14.50
CA SER A 16 4.19 -1.34 14.20
C SER A 16 3.66 -2.68 14.70
N ASN A 17 3.93 -3.76 13.95
CA ASN A 17 3.47 -5.12 14.26
C ASN A 17 1.95 -5.35 14.28
N SER A 18 1.11 -4.40 13.83
CA SER A 18 -0.35 -4.64 13.75
C SER A 18 -0.78 -5.64 12.67
N GLY A 19 0.14 -6.06 11.78
CA GLY A 19 -0.14 -6.99 10.68
C GLY A 19 -0.46 -6.32 9.34
N LYS A 20 -0.22 -5.00 9.21
CA LYS A 20 -0.43 -4.25 7.94
C LYS A 20 0.18 -4.93 6.73
N THR A 21 1.48 -5.19 6.78
CA THR A 21 2.21 -5.78 5.65
C THR A 21 1.65 -7.16 5.31
N THR A 22 1.32 -7.97 6.32
CA THR A 22 0.65 -9.27 6.13
C THR A 22 -0.70 -9.13 5.42
N LEU A 23 -1.52 -8.16 5.83
CA LEU A 23 -2.82 -7.93 5.20
C LEU A 23 -2.67 -7.47 3.74
N ILE A 24 -1.79 -6.49 3.49
CA ILE A 24 -1.52 -5.96 2.14
C ILE A 24 -1.03 -7.08 1.20
N ILE A 25 -0.15 -7.96 1.68
CA ILE A 25 0.31 -9.13 0.92
C ILE A 25 -0.88 -10.02 0.55
N LYS A 26 -1.70 -10.42 1.53
CA LYS A 26 -2.87 -11.30 1.29
C LYS A 26 -3.86 -10.68 0.29
N VAL A 27 -4.19 -9.41 0.46
CA VAL A 27 -5.07 -8.67 -0.46
C VAL A 27 -4.48 -8.63 -1.86
N SER A 28 -3.19 -8.29 -1.98
CA SER A 28 -2.49 -8.24 -3.27
C SER A 28 -2.47 -9.60 -3.98
N GLU A 29 -2.20 -10.69 -3.25
CA GLU A 29 -2.20 -12.04 -3.80
C GLU A 29 -3.59 -12.46 -4.31
N LEU A 30 -4.66 -12.16 -3.57
CA LEU A 30 -6.03 -12.47 -3.98
C LEU A 30 -6.43 -11.69 -5.23
N LEU A 31 -6.14 -10.39 -5.29
CA LEU A 31 -6.40 -9.55 -6.45
C LEU A 31 -5.63 -10.04 -7.68
N GLN A 32 -4.35 -10.38 -7.53
CA GLN A 32 -3.53 -10.93 -8.61
C GLN A 32 -4.05 -12.29 -9.10
N LYS A 33 -4.47 -13.19 -8.19
CA LYS A 33 -5.11 -14.47 -8.55
C LYS A 33 -6.41 -14.27 -9.33
N ALA A 34 -7.13 -13.17 -9.08
CA ALA A 34 -8.31 -12.77 -9.84
C ALA A 34 -7.97 -12.09 -11.18
N GLY A 35 -6.70 -11.96 -11.56
CA GLY A 35 -6.26 -11.40 -12.85
C GLY A 35 -6.13 -9.87 -12.88
N PHE A 36 -6.09 -9.23 -11.71
CA PHE A 36 -5.88 -7.79 -11.58
C PHE A 36 -4.40 -7.42 -11.48
N LYS A 37 -4.02 -6.27 -12.05
CA LYS A 37 -2.69 -5.68 -11.90
C LYS A 37 -2.64 -4.86 -10.60
N VAL A 38 -1.72 -5.19 -9.70
CA VAL A 38 -1.61 -4.53 -8.39
C VAL A 38 -0.26 -3.83 -8.26
N CYS A 39 -0.28 -2.57 -7.86
CA CYS A 39 0.88 -1.78 -7.47
C CYS A 39 0.88 -1.58 -5.96
N ILE A 40 2.06 -1.60 -5.34
CA ILE A 40 2.22 -1.35 -3.91
C ILE A 40 3.26 -0.24 -3.72
N VAL A 41 2.89 0.79 -2.99
CA VAL A 41 3.82 1.85 -2.57
C VAL A 41 4.00 1.75 -1.07
N LYS A 42 5.24 1.61 -0.63
CA LYS A 42 5.59 1.65 0.79
C LYS A 42 6.37 2.92 1.08
N HIS A 43 5.90 3.70 2.05
CA HIS A 43 6.65 4.84 2.55
C HIS A 43 7.58 4.42 3.68
N ASP A 44 8.90 4.57 3.46
CA ASP A 44 9.92 4.32 4.46
C ASP A 44 10.53 5.63 4.98
N PRO A 45 10.00 6.18 6.08
CA PRO A 45 10.48 7.47 6.61
C PRO A 45 11.90 7.41 7.18
N LYS A 46 12.51 6.22 7.31
CA LYS A 46 13.84 6.05 7.91
C LYS A 46 14.92 5.66 6.88
N ASP A 47 14.56 5.58 5.60
CA ASP A 47 15.46 5.24 4.50
C ASP A 47 16.29 3.96 4.77
N LYS A 48 15.60 2.89 5.16
CA LYS A 48 16.19 1.59 5.52
C LYS A 48 15.94 0.51 4.47
N ALA A 49 14.92 0.67 3.63
CA ALA A 49 14.53 -0.28 2.61
C ALA A 49 15.63 -0.39 1.54
N LYS A 50 16.02 -1.63 1.23
CA LYS A 50 17.01 -1.93 0.18
C LYS A 50 16.48 -3.01 -0.73
N PHE A 51 16.40 -2.71 -2.02
CA PHE A 51 16.03 -3.66 -3.07
C PHE A 51 17.24 -4.16 -3.87
N ASP A 52 18.42 -3.55 -3.70
CA ASP A 52 19.66 -3.94 -4.36
C ASP A 52 20.77 -4.34 -3.38
N SER A 53 21.81 -4.99 -3.91
CA SER A 53 23.00 -5.41 -3.18
C SER A 53 24.13 -4.38 -3.29
N PRO A 54 24.65 -3.86 -2.16
CA PRO A 54 25.79 -2.94 -2.17
C PRO A 54 27.01 -3.50 -2.94
N GLY A 55 27.66 -2.66 -3.74
CA GLY A 55 28.88 -2.98 -4.49
C GLY A 55 28.67 -3.65 -5.85
N LYS A 56 27.43 -3.96 -6.24
CA LYS A 56 27.09 -4.40 -7.61
C LYS A 56 27.10 -3.23 -8.59
N ASP A 57 27.03 -3.53 -9.88
CA ASP A 57 27.16 -2.51 -10.93
C ASP A 57 26.01 -1.50 -10.90
N SER A 58 24.77 -1.96 -10.63
CA SER A 58 23.61 -1.09 -10.43
C SER A 58 23.78 -0.11 -9.25
N ASP A 59 24.31 -0.58 -8.11
CA ASP A 59 24.65 0.27 -6.96
C ASP A 59 25.76 1.28 -7.29
N LYS A 60 26.80 0.87 -8.05
CA LYS A 60 27.84 1.78 -8.51
C LYS A 60 27.30 2.84 -9.48
N PHE A 61 26.41 2.46 -10.40
CA PHE A 61 25.75 3.39 -11.31
C PHE A 61 24.91 4.40 -10.53
N PHE A 62 24.13 3.95 -9.54
CA PHE A 62 23.30 4.85 -8.73
C PHE A 62 24.14 5.83 -7.91
N LYS A 63 25.30 5.39 -7.40
CA LYS A 63 26.25 6.26 -6.68
C LYS A 63 26.90 7.34 -7.55
N THR A 64 26.75 7.31 -8.88
CA THR A 64 27.20 8.40 -9.75
C THR A 64 26.31 9.64 -9.66
N GLY A 65 25.12 9.51 -9.04
CA GLY A 65 24.10 10.57 -9.02
C GLY A 65 23.12 10.48 -10.19
N ALA A 66 23.22 9.45 -11.05
CA ALA A 66 22.26 9.19 -12.09
C ALA A 66 21.02 8.46 -11.56
N ASP A 67 19.89 8.66 -12.24
CA ASP A 67 18.77 7.72 -12.18
C ASP A 67 19.16 6.44 -12.95
N VAL A 68 18.79 5.27 -12.42
CA VAL A 68 19.24 3.97 -12.94
C VAL A 68 18.06 3.04 -13.16
N ALA A 69 17.98 2.44 -14.34
CA ALA A 69 17.06 1.35 -14.64
C ALA A 69 17.84 0.04 -14.88
N VAL A 70 17.38 -1.04 -14.25
CA VAL A 70 17.87 -2.41 -14.50
C VAL A 70 16.73 -3.20 -15.14
N VAL A 71 16.91 -3.60 -16.39
CA VAL A 71 15.92 -4.38 -17.15
C VAL A 71 16.32 -5.85 -17.14
N SER A 72 15.39 -6.72 -16.75
CA SER A 72 15.53 -8.18 -16.74
C SER A 72 14.39 -8.81 -17.55
N PRO A 73 14.51 -10.08 -17.98
CA PRO A 73 13.43 -10.75 -18.73
C PRO A 73 12.07 -10.78 -18.03
N THR A 74 12.04 -10.68 -16.69
CA THR A 74 10.82 -10.79 -15.88
C THR A 74 10.47 -9.55 -15.07
N ARG A 75 11.33 -8.52 -15.03
CA ARG A 75 11.11 -7.31 -14.23
C ARG A 75 11.98 -6.14 -14.65
N THR A 76 11.56 -4.94 -14.24
CA THR A 76 12.38 -3.73 -14.28
C THR A 76 12.51 -3.19 -12.85
N THR A 77 13.73 -2.82 -12.47
CA THR A 77 14.00 -2.08 -11.23
C THR A 77 14.41 -0.65 -11.59
N LEU A 78 13.84 0.34 -10.92
CA LEU A 78 14.18 1.75 -11.10
C LEU A 78 14.69 2.34 -9.78
N PHE A 79 15.81 3.05 -9.84
CA PHE A 79 16.35 3.87 -8.76
C PHE A 79 16.31 5.33 -9.20
N LYS A 80 15.65 6.18 -8.40
CA LYS A 80 15.62 7.62 -8.58
C LYS A 80 16.38 8.30 -7.44
N GLN A 81 17.14 9.35 -7.74
CA GLN A 81 17.84 10.12 -6.69
C GLN A 81 16.86 10.90 -5.83
N GLU A 82 15.82 11.46 -6.46
CA GLU A 82 14.82 12.28 -5.78
C GLU A 82 13.59 11.47 -5.41
N SER A 83 12.92 11.89 -4.33
CA SER A 83 11.65 11.31 -3.92
C SER A 83 10.58 11.60 -4.97
N SER A 84 9.68 10.64 -5.19
CA SER A 84 8.55 10.81 -6.12
C SER A 84 7.25 10.95 -5.34
N SER A 85 6.41 11.87 -5.79
CA SER A 85 5.02 12.00 -5.36
C SER A 85 4.21 10.77 -5.76
N ILE A 86 3.05 10.57 -5.12
CA ILE A 86 2.14 9.48 -5.49
C ILE A 86 1.63 9.63 -6.92
N GLN A 87 1.41 10.86 -7.38
CA GLN A 87 0.98 11.16 -8.75
C GLN A 87 2.03 10.71 -9.77
N GLU A 88 3.30 11.06 -9.57
CA GLU A 88 4.38 10.62 -10.45
C GLU A 88 4.53 9.09 -10.45
N LEU A 89 4.33 8.44 -9.29
CA LEU A 89 4.36 6.97 -9.22
C LEU A 89 3.17 6.33 -9.96
N ILE A 90 1.99 6.94 -9.91
CA ILE A 90 0.80 6.48 -10.67
C ILE A 90 1.06 6.54 -12.17
N GLU A 91 1.66 7.63 -12.64
CA GLU A 91 2.06 7.81 -14.03
C GLU A 91 3.13 6.79 -14.43
N LEU A 92 4.15 6.60 -13.58
CA LEU A 92 5.24 5.66 -13.81
C LEU A 92 4.77 4.20 -13.89
N PHE A 93 3.84 3.78 -13.01
CA PHE A 93 3.29 2.43 -13.06
C PHE A 93 2.42 2.19 -14.30
N GLY A 94 1.81 3.25 -14.85
CA GLY A 94 1.03 3.18 -16.07
C GLY A 94 -0.23 2.35 -15.91
N GLU A 95 -0.17 1.06 -16.23
CA GLU A 95 -1.33 0.16 -16.27
C GLU A 95 -1.50 -0.65 -14.98
N PHE A 96 -2.50 -0.30 -14.15
CA PHE A 96 -2.83 -1.06 -12.93
C PHE A 96 -4.30 -0.93 -12.53
N ASP A 97 -4.83 -1.95 -11.88
CA ASP A 97 -6.19 -1.98 -11.33
C ASP A 97 -6.24 -1.41 -9.90
N TYR A 98 -5.26 -1.75 -9.05
CA TYR A 98 -5.21 -1.31 -7.65
C TYR A 98 -3.84 -0.76 -7.27
N LEU A 99 -3.84 0.33 -6.51
CA LEU A 99 -2.68 0.92 -5.85
C LEU A 99 -2.87 0.83 -4.34
N LEU A 100 -2.06 0.00 -3.68
CA LEU A 100 -2.06 -0.19 -2.24
C LEU A 100 -0.92 0.62 -1.63
N VAL A 101 -1.24 1.60 -0.78
CA VAL A 101 -0.23 2.48 -0.18
C VAL A 101 -0.03 2.13 1.30
N GLU A 102 1.14 1.63 1.69
CA GLU A 102 1.52 1.45 3.09
C GLU A 102 2.15 2.75 3.64
N GLY A 103 1.46 3.41 4.57
CA GLY A 103 1.95 4.61 5.26
C GLY A 103 1.32 5.93 4.79
N LEU A 104 2.15 6.98 4.75
CA LEU A 104 1.77 8.37 4.37
C LEU A 104 0.47 8.85 5.02
N LYS A 105 0.46 9.05 6.35
CA LYS A 105 -0.78 9.34 7.13
C LYS A 105 -1.65 10.45 6.55
N ASN A 106 -1.06 11.47 5.93
CA ASN A 106 -1.75 12.66 5.41
C ASN A 106 -2.13 12.57 3.94
N LEU A 107 -1.88 11.43 3.28
CA LEU A 107 -2.28 11.24 1.90
C LEU A 107 -3.82 11.23 1.80
N PRO A 108 -4.45 12.03 0.92
CA PRO A 108 -5.90 12.13 0.80
C PRO A 108 -6.47 10.96 0.00
N LEU A 109 -6.22 9.75 0.50
CA LEU A 109 -6.79 8.50 0.04
C LEU A 109 -7.67 7.90 1.15
N PRO A 110 -8.76 7.20 0.78
CA PRO A 110 -9.48 6.32 1.67
C PRO A 110 -8.50 5.39 2.40
N ARG A 111 -8.70 5.23 3.71
CA ARG A 111 -7.70 4.61 4.58
C ARG A 111 -8.27 3.52 5.45
N ILE A 112 -7.61 2.37 5.43
CA ILE A 112 -7.83 1.25 6.34
C ILE A 112 -6.73 1.25 7.40
N SER A 113 -7.07 1.43 8.66
CA SER A 113 -6.12 1.27 9.76
C SER A 113 -6.25 -0.12 10.39
N ILE A 114 -5.12 -0.76 10.62
CA ILE A 114 -5.07 -2.12 11.18
C ILE A 114 -4.70 -2.05 12.65
N PHE A 115 -5.50 -2.70 13.49
CA PHE A 115 -5.30 -2.78 14.93
C PHE A 115 -5.41 -4.22 15.46
N ARG A 116 -4.58 -4.50 16.47
CA ARG A 116 -4.61 -5.68 17.33
C ARG A 116 -4.25 -5.22 18.73
N GLU A 117 -4.75 -5.92 19.74
CA GLU A 117 -4.58 -5.74 21.19
C GLU A 117 -5.09 -4.41 21.74
N LYS A 118 -4.75 -3.29 21.09
CA LYS A 118 -5.11 -1.94 21.50
C LYS A 118 -5.36 -1.03 20.30
N LEU A 119 -6.39 -0.20 20.41
CA LEU A 119 -6.63 0.92 19.49
C LEU A 119 -5.68 2.09 19.77
N ASP A 120 -5.27 2.78 18.70
CA ASP A 120 -4.54 4.05 18.79
C ASP A 120 -5.40 5.15 18.17
N GLU A 121 -6.00 5.97 19.03
CA GLU A 121 -6.92 7.05 18.65
C GLU A 121 -6.24 8.10 17.75
N SER A 122 -4.90 8.18 17.75
CA SER A 122 -4.16 9.11 16.88
C SER A 122 -4.33 8.81 15.38
N TYR A 123 -4.90 7.66 15.01
CA TYR A 123 -5.23 7.32 13.63
C TYR A 123 -6.68 7.63 13.24
N PHE A 124 -7.59 7.87 14.19
CA PHE A 124 -9.03 7.93 13.91
C PHE A 124 -9.39 9.07 12.95
N SER A 125 -8.72 10.22 13.09
CA SER A 125 -8.98 11.40 12.26
C SER A 125 -8.64 11.23 10.78
N VAL A 126 -7.78 10.27 10.44
CA VAL A 126 -7.36 10.00 9.06
C VAL A 126 -7.93 8.70 8.51
N THR A 127 -8.64 7.92 9.33
CA THR A 127 -9.08 6.56 9.02
C THR A 127 -10.54 6.54 8.60
N ASN A 128 -10.84 5.78 7.55
CA ASN A 128 -12.22 5.54 7.10
C ASN A 128 -12.74 4.16 7.55
N ALA A 129 -11.84 3.17 7.64
CA ALA A 129 -12.17 1.84 8.15
C ALA A 129 -11.10 1.31 9.09
N ILE A 130 -11.51 0.58 10.13
CA ILE A 130 -10.61 -0.17 11.01
C ILE A 130 -10.77 -1.66 10.72
N ALA A 131 -9.66 -2.30 10.33
CA ALA A 131 -9.55 -3.74 10.29
C ALA A 131 -8.95 -4.24 11.61
N TYR A 132 -9.70 -5.04 12.36
CA TYR A 132 -9.33 -5.51 13.70
C TYR A 132 -9.55 -7.02 13.86
N ASP A 133 -8.85 -7.61 14.83
CA ASP A 133 -9.05 -9.00 15.26
C ASP A 133 -9.86 -9.06 16.57
N GLU A 134 -10.10 -10.27 17.07
CA GLU A 134 -10.89 -10.55 18.26
C GLU A 134 -10.36 -9.91 19.56
N THR A 135 -9.13 -9.41 19.56
CA THR A 135 -8.53 -8.77 20.75
C THR A 135 -8.97 -7.33 20.95
N ILE A 136 -9.58 -6.71 19.92
CA ILE A 136 -10.11 -5.36 19.98
C ILE A 136 -11.60 -5.40 20.34
N ASN A 137 -12.00 -4.57 21.31
CA ASN A 137 -13.40 -4.34 21.58
C ASN A 137 -13.98 -3.34 20.56
N GLU A 138 -14.84 -3.84 19.68
CA GLU A 138 -15.52 -3.06 18.64
C GLU A 138 -16.28 -1.84 19.18
N SER A 139 -16.78 -1.87 20.42
CA SER A 139 -17.51 -0.75 21.01
C SER A 139 -16.64 0.50 21.22
N GLN A 140 -15.32 0.35 21.16
CA GLN A 140 -14.35 1.44 21.27
C GLN A 140 -14.06 2.10 19.90
N ILE A 141 -14.52 1.51 18.80
CA ILE A 141 -14.38 2.08 17.46
C ILE A 141 -15.49 3.11 17.24
N PRO A 142 -15.17 4.37 16.86
CA PRO A 142 -16.16 5.39 16.54
C PRO A 142 -17.18 4.93 15.50
N SER A 143 -18.44 5.32 15.67
CA SER A 143 -19.55 4.88 14.81
C SER A 143 -19.45 5.36 13.36
N ASN A 144 -18.65 6.39 13.10
CA ASN A 144 -18.40 6.93 11.76
C ASN A 144 -17.25 6.23 11.01
N ILE A 145 -16.62 5.22 11.62
CA ILE A 145 -15.54 4.43 11.03
C ILE A 145 -16.08 3.04 10.72
N ASP A 146 -15.90 2.60 9.48
CA ASP A 146 -16.29 1.25 9.06
C ASP A 146 -15.46 0.20 9.81
N LYS A 147 -16.10 -0.91 10.17
CA LYS A 147 -15.52 -1.98 10.96
C LYS A 147 -15.34 -3.19 10.08
N LEU A 148 -14.11 -3.67 9.97
CA LEU A 148 -13.75 -4.77 9.08
C LEU A 148 -13.08 -5.89 9.87
N ASN A 149 -13.38 -7.14 9.52
CA ASN A 149 -12.67 -8.28 10.08
C ASN A 149 -11.27 -8.41 9.45
N LEU A 150 -10.23 -8.23 10.27
CA LEU A 150 -8.83 -8.33 9.83
C LEU A 150 -8.47 -9.72 9.27
N ASN A 151 -9.17 -10.76 9.70
CA ASN A 151 -8.97 -12.13 9.26
C ASN A 151 -9.82 -12.51 8.03
N ASN A 152 -10.55 -11.55 7.43
CA ASN A 152 -11.35 -11.74 6.23
C ASN A 152 -10.87 -10.83 5.07
N PRO A 153 -9.84 -11.22 4.31
CA PRO A 153 -9.31 -10.39 3.22
C PRO A 153 -10.33 -10.06 2.11
N ASP A 154 -11.33 -10.91 1.88
CA ASP A 154 -12.37 -10.67 0.87
C ASP A 154 -13.28 -9.50 1.27
N GLU A 155 -13.53 -9.32 2.56
CA GLU A 155 -14.24 -8.16 3.11
C GLU A 155 -13.42 -6.88 2.91
N ILE A 156 -12.10 -6.95 3.10
CA ILE A 156 -11.18 -5.83 2.84
C ILE A 156 -11.23 -5.45 1.36
N ILE A 157 -11.17 -6.42 0.45
CA ILE A 157 -11.28 -6.18 -1.00
C ILE A 157 -12.64 -5.56 -1.34
N SER A 158 -13.73 -6.07 -0.77
CA SER A 158 -15.08 -5.54 -0.98
C SER A 158 -15.20 -4.09 -0.53
N TRP A 159 -14.57 -3.74 0.59
CA TRP A 159 -14.50 -2.35 1.06
C TRP A 159 -13.69 -1.47 0.09
N ILE A 160 -12.54 -1.95 -0.38
CA ILE A 160 -11.69 -1.24 -1.36
C ILE A 160 -12.48 -0.96 -2.64
N GLU A 161 -13.18 -1.95 -3.18
CA GLU A 161 -14.00 -1.79 -4.39
C GLU A 161 -15.07 -0.71 -4.26
N LYS A 162 -15.64 -0.56 -3.06
CA LYS A 162 -16.73 0.38 -2.82
C LYS A 162 -16.23 1.79 -2.53
N TYR A 163 -15.10 1.94 -1.85
CA TYR A 163 -14.70 3.21 -1.25
C TYR A 163 -13.34 3.73 -1.69
N ALA A 164 -12.49 2.94 -2.35
CA ALA A 164 -11.19 3.42 -2.83
C ALA A 164 -11.36 4.55 -3.86
N LYS A 165 -10.35 5.42 -3.93
CA LYS A 165 -10.36 6.57 -4.84
C LYS A 165 -9.91 6.14 -6.23
N ARG A 166 -10.66 6.49 -7.27
CA ARG A 166 -10.17 6.36 -8.65
C ARG A 166 -9.12 7.44 -8.95
N VAL A 167 -7.98 7.03 -9.52
CA VAL A 167 -6.80 7.89 -9.78
C VAL A 167 -6.30 7.86 -11.21
#